data_AF-A0A9E7BXR1-F1
#
_entry.id   AF-A0A9E7BXR1-F1
#
_cell.length_a   1.000
_cell.length_b   1.000
_cell.length_c   1.000
_cell.angle_alpha   90.00
_cell.angle_beta   90.00
_cell.angle_gamma   90.00
#
_symmetry.space_group_name_H-M   'P 1'
#
loop_
_entity.id
_entity.type
_entity.pdbx_description
1 polymer ?
#
loop_
_entity_poly.entity_id
_entity_poly.type
_entity_poly.pdbx_seq_one_letter_code
_entity_poly.pdbx_strand_id
1 'polypeptide(L)' 'MSTFALILAEIGKADEGSKTAFYIAGGALAAWAVLVSLAGIARPEFPGNAVAARLTMLVSVALVAAAMSTAIITSI' A
#
# COMPACT_ATOMS: atom_id res chain seq x y z
N MET A 1 15.75 -27.89 23.61
CA MET A 1 15.01 -26.65 23.29
C MET A 1 14.02 -27.00 22.20
N SER A 2 12.72 -27.04 22.52
CA SER A 2 11.68 -27.56 21.62
C SER A 2 11.46 -26.59 20.46
N THR A 3 11.41 -27.08 19.22
CA THR A 3 11.13 -26.30 18.00
C THR A 3 9.85 -25.47 18.12
N PHE A 4 8.87 -25.96 18.88
CA PHE A 4 7.63 -25.24 19.16
C PHE A 4 7.86 -23.97 20.00
N ALA A 5 8.78 -24.02 20.97
CA ALA A 5 9.14 -22.85 21.77
C ALA A 5 9.88 -21.80 20.93
N LEU A 6 10.66 -22.21 19.92
CA LEU A 6 11.30 -21.30 18.97
C LEU A 6 10.28 -20.62 18.05
N ILE A 7 9.29 -21.36 17.56
CA ILE A 7 8.20 -20.80 16.73
C ILE A 7 7.39 -19.78 17.52
N LEU A 8 7.03 -20.08 18.78
CA LEU A 8 6.29 -19.13 19.62
C LEU A 8 7.13 -17.89 20.00
N ALA A 9 8.44 -18.06 20.20
CA ALA A 9 9.34 -16.93 20.44
C ALA A 9 9.49 -16.04 19.20
N GLU A 10 9.49 -16.62 17.99
CA GLU A 10 9.52 -15.89 16.72
C GLU A 10 8.20 -15.13 16.48
N ILE A 11 7.06 -15.78 16.72
CA ILE A 11 5.72 -15.15 16.64
C ILE A 11 5.58 -14.03 17.69
N GLY A 12 6.15 -14.23 18.88
CA GLY A 12 6.15 -13.24 19.97
C GLY A 12 7.14 -12.08 19.78
N LYS A 13 8.13 -12.25 18.90
CA LYS A 13 9.04 -11.18 18.43
C LYS A 13 8.44 -10.30 17.34
N ALA A 14 7.18 -10.52 16.95
CA ALA A 14 6.46 -9.66 16.01
C ALA A 14 6.06 -8.29 16.62
N ASP A 15 6.90 -7.69 17.46
CA ASP A 15 6.81 -6.31 17.94
C ASP A 15 8.11 -5.52 17.66
N GLU A 16 8.73 -5.79 16.50
CA GLU A 16 10.01 -5.22 16.10
C GLU A 16 9.81 -4.44 14.77
N GLY A 17 9.85 -3.11 14.84
CA GLY A 17 9.75 -2.16 13.71
C GLY A 17 8.40 -1.43 13.58
N SER A 18 8.40 -0.10 13.69
CA SER A 18 7.19 0.72 13.49
C SER A 18 6.65 0.56 12.07
N LYS A 19 5.45 -0.03 11.94
CA LYS A 19 4.74 -0.20 10.66
C LYS A 19 3.94 1.04 10.25
N THR A 20 4.06 2.14 10.99
CA THR A 20 3.32 3.38 10.75
C THR A 20 3.51 3.89 9.32
N ALA A 21 4.74 3.86 8.80
CA ALA A 21 5.02 4.29 7.43
C ALA A 21 4.28 3.42 6.38
N PHE A 22 4.25 2.10 6.59
CA PHE A 22 3.51 1.18 5.73
C PHE A 22 2.01 1.42 5.80
N TYR A 23 1.44 1.61 6.99
CA TYR A 23 0.00 1.88 7.14
C TYR A 23 -0.41 3.20 6.51
N ILE A 24 0.43 4.24 6.59
CA ILE A 24 0.17 5.52 5.92
C ILE A 24 0.23 5.35 4.40
N ALA A 25 1.28 4.71 3.87
CA ALA A 25 1.44 4.54 2.42
C ALA A 25 0.36 3.62 1.83
N GLY A 26 0.09 2.48 2.48
CA GLY A 26 -0.95 1.54 2.09
C GLY A 26 -2.36 2.15 2.23
N GLY A 27 -2.61 2.91 3.29
CA GLY A 27 -3.86 3.64 3.47
C GLY A 27 -4.07 4.71 2.40
N ALA A 28 -3.03 5.47 2.06
CA ALA A 28 -3.08 6.44 0.96
C ALA A 28 -3.35 5.78 -0.39
N LEU A 29 -2.71 4.63 -0.67
CA LEU A 29 -2.99 3.84 -1.87
C LEU A 29 -4.44 3.34 -1.92
N ALA A 30 -4.96 2.83 -0.80
CA ALA A 30 -6.34 2.37 -0.71
C ALA A 30 -7.34 3.52 -0.92
N ALA A 31 -7.11 4.67 -0.27
CA ALA A 31 -7.94 5.86 -0.45
C ALA A 31 -7.92 6.34 -1.91
N TRP A 32 -6.74 6.38 -2.54
CA TRP A 32 -6.60 6.72 -3.95
C TRP A 32 -7.38 5.76 -4.86
N ALA A 33 -7.30 4.44 -4.61
CA ALA A 33 -8.03 3.45 -5.38
C ALA A 33 -9.56 3.65 -5.28
N VAL A 34 -10.07 3.97 -4.10
CA VAL A 34 -11.49 4.31 -3.91
C VAL A 34 -11.86 5.57 -4.70
N LEU A 35 -11.04 6.63 -4.65
CA LEU A 35 -11.29 7.85 -5.41
C LEU A 35 -11.31 7.59 -6.93
N VAL A 36 -10.36 6.80 -7.44
CA VAL A 36 -10.32 6.41 -8.86
C VAL A 36 -11.55 5.58 -9.24
N SER A 37 -11.96 4.64 -8.39
CA SER A 37 -13.17 3.84 -8.60
C SER A 37 -14.42 4.71 -8.64
N LEU A 38 -14.59 5.61 -7.66
CA LEU A 38 -15.70 6.56 -7.64
C LEU A 38 -15.69 7.49 -8.85
N ALA A 39 -14.52 7.95 -9.29
CA ALA A 39 -14.40 8.78 -10.48
C ALA A 39 -14.83 8.02 -11.75
N GLY A 40 -14.44 6.75 -11.89
CA GLY A 40 -14.86 5.89 -12.99
C GLY A 40 -16.36 5.57 -12.99
N ILE A 41 -16.97 5.44 -11.82
CA ILE A 41 -18.43 5.24 -11.68
C ILE A 41 -19.18 6.54 -11.99
N ALA A 42 -18.70 7.68 -11.48
CA ALA A 42 -19.39 8.97 -11.60
C ALA A 42 -19.23 9.62 -12.97
N ARG A 43 -18.19 9.26 -13.74
CA ARG A 43 -17.86 9.87 -15.03
C ARG A 43 -17.49 8.77 -16.04
N PRO A 44 -18.39 8.45 -16.99
CA PRO A 44 -18.15 7.43 -18.01
C PRO A 44 -16.87 7.67 -18.83
N GLU A 45 -16.51 8.94 -18.99
CA GLU A 45 -15.39 9.39 -19.81
C GLU A 45 -14.09 9.41 -19.02
N PHE A 46 -14.09 9.22 -17.69
CA PHE A 46 -12.87 9.21 -16.88
C PHE A 46 -11.86 8.20 -17.45
N PRO A 47 -10.58 8.58 -17.62
CA PRO A 47 -9.90 9.81 -17.19
C PRO A 47 -10.02 11.03 -18.13
N GLY A 48 -10.76 10.94 -19.23
CA GLY A 48 -11.24 12.09 -20.03
C GLY A 48 -10.27 12.64 -21.05
N ASN A 49 -8.96 12.47 -20.84
CA ASN A 49 -7.91 12.80 -21.81
C ASN A 49 -6.59 12.08 -21.49
N ALA A 50 -5.63 12.16 -22.42
CA ALA A 50 -4.34 11.49 -22.30
C ALA A 50 -3.48 11.99 -21.12
N VAL A 51 -3.56 13.28 -20.79
CA VAL A 51 -2.80 13.87 -19.68
C VAL A 51 -3.31 13.33 -18.35
N ALA A 52 -4.63 13.34 -18.15
CA ALA A 52 -5.26 12.80 -16.96
C ALA A 52 -5.04 11.29 -16.83
N ALA A 53 -5.08 10.54 -17.93
CA ALA A 53 -4.74 9.11 -17.92
C ALA A 53 -3.30 8.88 -17.42
N ARG A 54 -2.35 9.67 -17.93
CA ARG A 54 -0.94 9.59 -17.52
C ARG A 54 -0.75 9.95 -16.06
N LEU A 55 -1.42 11.00 -15.57
CA LEU A 55 -1.37 11.39 -14.16
C LEU A 55 -1.96 10.31 -13.25
N THR A 56 -3.14 9.77 -13.58
CA THR A 56 -3.74 8.68 -12.80
C THR A 56 -2.80 7.48 -12.73
N MET A 57 -2.18 7.11 -13.86
CA MET A 57 -1.20 6.03 -13.90
C MET A 57 0.02 6.35 -13.03
N LEU A 58 0.62 7.54 -13.16
CA LEU A 58 1.81 7.94 -12.41
C LEU A 58 1.56 7.96 -10.90
N VAL A 59 0.43 8.52 -10.46
CA VAL A 59 0.04 8.54 -9.04
C VAL A 59 -0.15 7.13 -8.51
N SER A 60 -0.86 6.27 -9.25
CA SER A 60 -1.04 4.86 -8.85
C SER A 60 0.28 4.12 -8.73
N VAL A 61 1.17 4.24 -9.73
CA VAL A 61 2.49 3.59 -9.70
C VAL A 61 3.34 4.12 -8.54
N ALA A 62 3.34 5.43 -8.30
CA ALA A 62 4.08 6.04 -7.21
C ALA A 62 3.59 5.55 -5.83
N LEU A 63 2.27 5.48 -5.63
CA LEU A 63 1.68 4.99 -4.38
C LEU A 63 1.96 3.50 -4.17
N VAL A 64 1.89 2.68 -5.23
CA VAL A 64 2.27 1.26 -5.16
C VAL A 64 3.74 1.12 -4.80
N ALA A 65 4.64 1.86 -5.45
CA ALA A 65 6.06 1.82 -5.14
C ALA A 65 6.33 2.22 -3.68
N ALA A 66 5.70 3.30 -3.18
CA ALA A 66 5.84 3.73 -1.80
C ALA A 66 5.32 2.69 -0.80
N ALA A 67 4.15 2.09 -1.06
CA ALA A 67 3.59 1.03 -0.22
C ALA A 67 4.50 -0.21 -0.20
N MET A 68 5.02 -0.63 -1.37
CA MET A 68 5.94 -1.76 -1.47
C MET A 68 7.27 -1.50 -0.75
N SER A 69 7.87 -0.31 -0.95
CA SER A 69 9.12 0.04 -0.28
C SER A 69 8.96 0.08 1.24
N THR A 70 7.89 0.71 1.74
CA THR A 70 7.62 0.77 3.18
C THR A 70 7.23 -0.60 3.76
N ALA A 71 6.54 -1.46 3.00
CA ALA A 71 6.28 -2.84 3.40
C ALA A 71 7.59 -3.59 3.65
N ILE A 72 8.51 -3.55 2.67
CA ILE A 72 9.81 -4.23 2.76
C ILE A 72 10.61 -3.68 3.94
N ILE A 73 10.76 -2.35 4.03
CA ILE A 73 11.53 -1.68 5.09
C ILE A 73 11.00 -1.99 6.49
N THR A 74 9.67 -2.11 6.66
CA THR A 74 9.04 -2.36 7.98
C THR A 74 8.76 -3.83 8.27
N SER A 75 9.12 -4.73 7.33
CA SER A 75 9.00 -6.18 7.48
C SER A 75 10.32 -6.88 7.81
N ILE A 76 11.44 -6.15 7.74
CA ILE A 76 12.79 -6.56 8.13
C ILE A 76 13.03 -6.13 9.56
#